data_AF-W9VT58-F1
#
_entry.id   AF-W9VT58-F1
#
_cell.length_a   1.000
_cell.length_b   1.000
_cell.length_c   1.000
_cell.angle_alpha   90.00
_cell.angle_beta   90.00
_cell.angle_gamma   90.00
#
_symmetry.space_group_name_H-M   'P 1'
#
loop_
_entity.id
_entity.type
_entity.pdbx_description
1 polymer ?
#
loop_
_entity_poly.entity_id
_entity_poly.type
_entity_poly.pdbx_seq_one_letter_code
_entity_poly.pdbx_strand_id
1 'polypeptide(L)'
;MPGYTGKEIPNLEKDVDATVVELVDLTRRGYVQKNQALDFAKLAGYFTLAVLTQIAFGQALGFLVKIEDVYDYRKSSSAFYPIMELG
;
A
#
# COMPACT_ATOMS: atom_id res chain seq x y z
N MET A 1 19.41 13.61 4.43
CA MET A 1 19.65 12.27 3.88
C MET A 1 19.17 12.26 2.44
N PRO A 2 20.05 11.98 1.47
CA PRO A 2 19.62 11.73 0.09
C PRO A 2 18.59 10.59 0.12
N GLY A 3 17.44 10.79 -0.55
CA GLY A 3 16.30 9.85 -0.51
C GLY A 3 15.09 10.30 0.31
N TYR A 4 15.25 10.99 1.46
CA TYR A 4 14.10 11.40 2.30
C TYR A 4 13.25 12.51 1.67
N THR A 5 13.88 13.37 0.85
CA THR A 5 13.18 14.43 0.09
C THR A 5 12.46 13.90 -1.14
N GLY A 6 12.59 12.62 -1.49
CA GLY A 6 11.96 12.02 -2.67
C GLY A 6 12.52 12.46 -4.03
N LYS A 7 13.25 13.58 -4.08
CA LYS A 7 13.84 14.15 -5.31
C LYS A 7 14.81 13.23 -6.06
N GLU A 8 15.38 12.25 -5.38
CA GLU A 8 16.32 11.29 -5.97
C GLU A 8 15.63 9.98 -6.38
N ILE A 9 14.33 9.84 -6.09
CA ILE A 9 13.52 8.69 -6.48
C ILE A 9 12.78 9.08 -7.76
N PRO A 10 13.23 8.59 -8.93
CA PRO A 10 12.56 8.87 -10.18
C PRO A 10 11.11 8.37 -10.12
N ASN A 11 10.16 9.19 -10.61
CA ASN A 11 8.73 8.85 -10.68
C ASN A 11 8.00 8.73 -9.33
N LEU A 12 8.58 9.15 -8.20
CA LEU A 12 7.94 9.03 -6.89
C LEU A 12 6.49 9.57 -6.86
N GLU A 13 6.29 10.80 -7.36
CA GLU A 13 4.96 11.42 -7.38
C GLU A 13 3.98 10.59 -8.21
N LYS A 14 4.41 10.12 -9.38
CA LYS A 14 3.61 9.28 -10.27
C LYS A 14 3.23 7.95 -9.62
N ASP A 15 4.16 7.34 -8.89
CA ASP A 15 3.92 6.06 -8.25
C ASP A 15 3.01 6.17 -7.02
N VAL A 16 3.14 7.27 -6.26
CA VAL A 16 2.20 7.61 -5.18
C VAL A 16 0.81 7.87 -5.75
N ASP A 17 0.70 8.61 -6.85
CA ASP A 17 -0.57 8.86 -7.55
C ASP A 17 -1.24 7.55 -7.99
N ALA A 18 -0.47 6.63 -8.58
CA ALA A 18 -0.98 5.32 -8.96
C ALA A 18 -1.51 4.54 -7.74
N THR A 19 -0.79 4.60 -6.61
CA THR A 19 -1.22 3.95 -5.36
C THR A 19 -2.50 4.57 -4.78
N VAL A 20 -2.68 5.89 -4.92
CA VAL A 20 -3.92 6.58 -4.53
C VAL A 20 -5.10 6.13 -5.40
N VAL A 21 -4.89 6.00 -6.72
CA VAL A 21 -5.93 5.48 -7.63
C VAL A 21 -6.35 4.08 -7.22
N GLU A 22 -5.41 3.18 -6.92
CA GLU A 22 -5.72 1.83 -6.43
C GLU A 22 -6.52 1.85 -5.12
N LEU A 23 -6.17 2.73 -4.19
CA LEU A 23 -6.88 2.89 -2.91
C LEU A 23 -8.34 3.31 -3.11
N VAL A 24 -8.57 4.26 -4.03
CA VAL A 24 -9.90 4.75 -4.37
C VAL A 24 -10.72 3.65 -5.05
N ASP A 25 -10.13 2.91 -5.99
CA ASP A 25 -10.81 1.82 -6.68
C ASP A 25 -11.15 0.65 -5.75
N LEU A 26 -10.26 0.30 -4.82
CA LEU A 26 -10.53 -0.66 -3.75
C LEU A 26 -11.67 -0.17 -2.85
N THR A 27 -11.66 1.10 -2.47
CA THR A 27 -12.71 1.70 -1.63
C THR A 27 -14.07 1.62 -2.34
N ARG A 28 -14.10 1.98 -3.63
CA ARG A 28 -15.31 1.96 -4.45
C ARG A 28 -15.87 0.54 -4.60
N ARG A 29 -15.04 -0.43 -4.99
CA ARG A 29 -15.48 -1.81 -5.27
C ARG A 29 -15.70 -2.65 -4.01
N GLY A 30 -14.83 -2.48 -3.02
CA GLY A 30 -14.83 -3.26 -1.78
C GLY A 30 -15.84 -2.80 -0.74
N TYR A 31 -16.14 -1.49 -0.68
CA TYR A 31 -16.94 -0.93 0.41
C TYR A 31 -18.17 -0.19 -0.10
N VAL A 32 -18.01 0.78 -1.01
CA VAL A 32 -19.14 1.61 -1.47
C VAL A 32 -20.18 0.78 -2.23
N GLN A 33 -19.76 0.02 -3.24
CA GLN A 33 -20.68 -0.82 -4.04
C GLN A 33 -21.36 -1.91 -3.21
N LYS A 34 -20.70 -2.38 -2.15
CA LYS A 34 -21.23 -3.42 -1.24
C LYS A 34 -22.00 -2.84 -0.06
N ASN A 35 -22.08 -1.51 0.06
CA ASN A 35 -22.63 -0.79 1.21
C ASN A 35 -22.05 -1.28 2.55
N GLN A 36 -20.75 -1.52 2.59
CA GLN A 36 -20.03 -2.01 3.78
C GLN A 36 -19.27 -0.88 4.48
N ALA A 37 -19.21 -0.96 5.81
CA ALA A 37 -18.41 -0.04 6.62
C ALA A 37 -16.92 -0.21 6.31
N LEU A 38 -16.22 0.91 6.14
CA LEU A 38 -14.78 0.98 5.89
C LEU A 38 -14.03 1.30 7.18
N ASP A 39 -13.05 0.47 7.53
CA ASP A 39 -12.01 0.85 8.49
C ASP A 39 -10.88 1.56 7.74
N PHE A 40 -10.93 2.90 7.77
CA PHE A 40 -9.96 3.72 7.06
C PHE A 40 -8.56 3.68 7.70
N ALA A 41 -8.47 3.47 9.02
CA ALA A 41 -7.17 3.39 9.70
C ALA A 41 -6.35 2.19 9.17
N LYS A 42 -7.04 1.06 8.98
CA LYS A 42 -6.43 -0.14 8.37
C LYS A 42 -6.02 0.10 6.92
N LEU A 43 -6.89 0.74 6.13
CA LEU A 43 -6.61 1.05 4.72
C LEU A 43 -5.41 2.00 4.56
N ALA A 44 -5.32 3.03 5.41
CA ALA A 44 -4.21 3.98 5.45
C ALA A 44 -2.87 3.31 5.80
N GLY A 45 -2.88 2.33 6.71
CA GLY A 45 -1.70 1.53 7.03
C GLY A 45 -1.17 0.78 5.81
N TYR A 46 -2.06 0.17 5.01
CA TYR A 46 -1.65 -0.55 3.80
C TYR A 46 -1.17 0.36 2.68
N PHE A 47 -1.84 1.50 2.50
CA PHE A 47 -1.39 2.53 1.58
C PHE A 47 0.05 2.96 1.91
N THR A 48 0.32 3.24 3.19
CA THR A 48 1.67 3.60 3.65
C THR A 48 2.68 2.50 3.33
N LEU A 49 2.31 1.23 3.53
CA LEU A 49 3.16 0.09 3.23
C LEU A 49 3.46 -0.06 1.73
N ALA A 50 2.45 0.14 0.89
CA ALA A 50 2.59 0.11 -0.57
C ALA A 50 3.54 1.20 -1.06
N VAL A 51 3.37 2.44 -0.56
CA VAL A 51 4.26 3.56 -0.88
C VAL A 51 5.68 3.32 -0.41
N LEU A 52 5.88 2.85 0.82
CA LEU A 52 7.22 2.56 1.35
C LEU A 52 7.94 1.48 0.55
N THR A 53 7.22 0.44 0.10
CA THR A 53 7.82 -0.64 -0.68
C THR A 53 8.11 -0.25 -2.11
N GLN A 54 7.25 0.57 -2.72
CA GLN A 54 7.53 1.22 -4.00
C GLN A 54 8.80 2.08 -3.92
N ILE A 55 8.96 2.87 -2.86
CA ILE A 55 10.16 3.67 -2.61
C ILE A 55 11.40 2.79 -2.41
N ALA A 56 11.30 1.75 -1.58
CA ALA A 56 12.43 0.92 -1.20
C ALA A 56 12.91 -0.03 -2.31
N PHE A 57 11.99 -0.53 -3.14
CA PHE A 57 12.26 -1.61 -4.09
C PHE A 57 11.89 -1.29 -5.54
N GLY A 58 11.35 -0.09 -5.83
CA GLY A 58 10.88 0.30 -7.15
C GLY A 58 9.60 -0.40 -7.62
N GLN A 59 8.94 -1.15 -6.72
CA GLN A 59 7.67 -1.83 -7.00
C GLN A 59 6.78 -1.87 -5.76
N ALA A 60 5.50 -1.60 -5.94
CA ALA A 60 4.50 -1.71 -4.91
C ALA A 60 4.27 -3.20 -4.70
N LEU A 61 4.68 -3.71 -3.55
CA LEU A 61 4.24 -5.03 -3.14
C LEU A 61 2.72 -4.93 -3.02
N GLY A 62 1.95 -5.66 -3.84
CA GLY A 62 0.51 -5.50 -4.06
C GLY A 62 -0.39 -5.69 -2.83
N PHE A 63 -0.19 -4.89 -1.78
CA PHE A 63 -0.89 -4.92 -0.51
C PHE A 63 -2.33 -4.44 -0.69
N LEU A 64 -2.58 -3.47 -1.57
CA LEU A 64 -3.92 -3.00 -1.87
C LEU A 64 -4.72 -4.04 -2.67
N VAL A 65 -4.09 -4.70 -3.66
CA VAL A 65 -4.69 -5.82 -4.41
C VAL A 65 -5.01 -7.00 -3.49
N LYS A 66 -4.10 -7.32 -2.55
CA LYS A 66 -4.34 -8.39 -1.57
C LYS A 66 -5.53 -8.09 -0.64
N ILE A 67 -5.88 -6.84 -0.35
CA ILE A 67 -7.08 -6.55 0.46
C ILE A 67 -8.36 -7.01 -0.25
N GLU A 68 -8.38 -7.00 -1.59
CA GLU A 68 -9.51 -7.51 -2.34
C GLU A 68 -9.66 -9.04 -2.21
N ASP A 69 -8.53 -9.75 -2.13
CA ASP A 69 -8.46 -11.23 -2.00
C ASP A 69 -8.49 -11.70 -0.53
N VAL A 70 -8.38 -10.78 0.42
CA VAL A 70 -8.13 -11.08 1.83
C VAL A 70 -9.18 -10.38 2.71
N TYR A 71 -10.38 -10.96 2.73
CA TYR A 71 -11.23 -10.95 3.94
C TYR A 71 -10.57 -11.71 5.11
N ASP A 72 -9.35 -12.27 4.94
CA ASP A 72 -8.67 -13.10 5.94
C ASP A 72 -7.24 -12.59 6.27
N TYR A 73 -7.19 -11.46 6.97
CA TYR A 73 -6.05 -10.60 7.34
C TYR A 73 -4.74 -11.27 7.85
N ARG A 74 -4.67 -12.59 8.02
CA ARG A 74 -3.61 -13.26 8.80
C ARG A 74 -2.31 -13.59 8.04
N LYS A 75 -1.91 -12.82 7.02
CA LYS A 75 -0.66 -13.10 6.26
C LYS A 75 0.22 -11.90 5.90
N SER A 76 -0.26 -10.66 5.98
CA SER A 76 0.53 -9.51 5.49
C SER A 76 1.61 -9.04 6.47
N SER A 77 1.33 -9.02 7.77
CA SER A 77 2.29 -8.52 8.77
C SER A 77 3.54 -9.41 8.86
N SER A 78 3.36 -10.74 8.81
CA SER A 78 4.45 -11.72 8.79
C SER A 78 5.34 -11.65 7.53
N ALA A 79 4.84 -11.13 6.41
CA ALA A 79 5.64 -10.92 5.21
C ALA A 79 6.55 -9.68 5.27
N PHE A 80 6.25 -8.74 6.17
CA PHE A 80 7.01 -7.48 6.30
C PHE A 80 8.17 -7.58 7.30
N TYR A 81 8.03 -8.43 8.34
CA TYR A 81 9.09 -8.68 9.32
C TYR A 81 10.44 -9.07 8.70
N PRO A 82 10.52 -10.00 7.71
CA PRO A 82 11.79 -10.36 7.10
C PRO A 82 12.47 -9.20 6.36
N ILE A 83 11.68 -8.25 5.85
CA ILE A 83 12.17 -7.10 5.08
C ILE A 83 12.78 -6.03 6.01
N MET A 84 12.26 -5.89 7.24
CA MET A 84 12.83 -4.98 8.25
C MET A 84 14.11 -5.54 8.91
N GLU A 85 14.27 -6.85 8.96
CA GLU A 85 15.46 -7.53 9.54
C GLU A 85 16.68 -7.56 8.60
N LEU A 86 16.52 -7.12 7.35
CA LEU A 86 17.58 -7.10 6.33
C LEU A 86 18.31 -5.74 6.21
N GLY A 87 18.14 -4.86 7.21
CA GLY A 87 18.85 -3.58 7.34
C GLY A 87 19.99 -3.63 8.35
#